data_AF-A0A1G2XTM4-F1
#
_entry.id   AF-A0A1G2XTM4-F1
#
_cell.length_a   1.000
_cell.length_b   1.000
_cell.length_c   1.000
_cell.angle_alpha   90.00
_cell.angle_beta   90.00
_cell.angle_gamma   90.00
#
_symmetry.space_group_name_H-M   'P 1'
#
loop_
_entity.id
_entity.type
_entity.pdbx_description
1 polymer ?
#
loop_
_entity_poly.entity_id
_entity_poly.type
_entity_poly.pdbx_seq_one_letter_code
_entity_poly.pdbx_strand_id
1 'polypeptide(L)'
;MKKIMFSFAIFGALCSVLCAQDSNSQDDIKYLAFMRTPEDVFNQHHPETINVAGFNEITRHFADLPNSKVKPGIGFIFSYLKTDIDTVQVDLKRFLSLSLKTNTPVLVKLDGEQWWQNRPDLWNWWDPELPGYDPNNRNNVEWRWWEPEYAIKIAWRNWGRQLRVLPPPNLMSPAYRNACHEAMDQLMPIVLDWYKALPDDKKYLFIGLNLGWESSIGMNAYYYPNGNDLIDVPEIDDVHKPYIHDDVLSRGYVQIGYASVKTAGIRTSGDINESDIVKVSQMHVEDLCKRAYDFGFPREKIFSHGVGNPKGEKLYDVALNKYSCPGWSTYDRPDMPESNIGINRCLDISDANQWAATEWLLLAPHEKALWKTAFEKTLSYRNCKYLCVFNWELIRKSPEVIEAAREVIKENAIK
;
A
#
# COMPACT_ATOMS: atom_id res chain seq x y z
N MET A 1 -7.85 83.05 3.33
CA MET A 1 -7.61 83.20 4.79
C MET A 1 -6.97 81.90 5.29
N LYS A 2 -6.08 81.91 6.31
CA LYS A 2 -5.43 80.72 6.97
C LYS A 2 -4.91 79.62 5.99
N LYS A 3 -3.65 79.55 5.53
CA LYS A 3 -2.29 79.69 6.14
C LYS A 3 -1.91 78.54 7.11
N ILE A 4 -0.69 77.97 6.90
CA ILE A 4 0.14 76.96 7.67
C ILE A 4 0.35 75.66 6.81
N MET A 5 1.53 75.10 6.44
CA MET A 5 2.96 75.02 6.90
C MET A 5 3.23 73.87 7.91
N PHE A 6 4.14 72.88 7.74
CA PHE A 6 5.26 72.59 6.81
C PHE A 6 5.19 71.09 6.36
N SER A 7 5.88 70.52 5.35
CA SER A 7 6.99 70.92 4.45
C SER A 7 8.44 70.55 4.84
N PHE A 8 8.85 69.26 4.81
CA PHE A 8 10.27 68.82 4.62
C PHE A 8 10.39 67.41 4.00
N ALA A 9 11.56 67.07 3.45
CA ALA A 9 11.92 65.75 2.88
C ALA A 9 13.05 65.09 3.68
N ILE A 10 13.26 63.77 3.52
CA ILE A 10 14.58 63.06 3.53
C ILE A 10 14.40 61.56 3.24
N PHE A 11 15.49 60.91 2.80
CA PHE A 11 15.62 59.46 2.57
C PHE A 11 15.18 58.58 3.75
N GLY A 12 14.57 57.42 3.44
CA GLY A 12 14.48 56.26 4.34
C GLY A 12 14.95 55.01 3.59
N ALA A 13 15.83 54.20 4.19
CA ALA A 13 16.49 53.09 3.52
C ALA A 13 15.62 51.81 3.44
N LEU A 14 16.01 50.87 2.56
CA LEU A 14 15.46 49.52 2.55
C LEU A 14 15.80 48.81 3.88
N CYS A 15 14.79 48.60 4.72
CA CYS A 15 14.80 47.54 5.73
C CYS A 15 13.90 46.39 5.25
N SER A 16 14.37 45.68 4.22
CA SER A 16 13.82 44.36 3.86
C SER A 16 14.16 43.39 4.99
N VAL A 17 13.28 43.28 5.98
CA VAL A 17 13.40 42.28 7.04
C VAL A 17 13.26 40.90 6.39
N LEU A 18 14.41 40.24 6.22
CA LEU A 18 14.47 38.81 5.94
C LEU A 18 13.97 38.08 7.18
N CYS A 19 12.66 37.89 7.26
CA CYS A 19 12.08 36.77 8.01
C CYS A 19 12.53 35.49 7.31
N ALA A 20 13.75 35.04 7.62
CA ALA A 20 14.15 33.67 7.39
C ALA A 20 13.14 32.80 8.15
N GLN A 21 12.25 32.14 7.42
CA GLN A 21 11.56 30.98 7.97
C GLN A 21 12.66 29.93 8.18
N ASP A 22 12.96 29.61 9.44
CA ASP A 22 13.79 28.45 9.75
C ASP A 22 13.09 27.22 9.18
N SER A 23 13.58 26.73 8.04
CA SER A 23 12.98 25.64 7.27
C SER A 23 13.31 24.28 7.90
N ASN A 24 13.00 24.15 9.19
CA ASN A 24 12.91 22.89 9.92
C ASN A 24 11.54 22.22 9.65
N SER A 25 11.10 22.27 8.39
CA SER A 25 9.82 21.76 7.94
C SER A 25 9.80 20.23 8.00
N GLN A 26 8.68 19.67 8.46
CA GLN A 26 8.52 18.22 8.59
C GLN A 26 8.42 17.50 7.23
N ASP A 27 8.24 18.29 6.16
CA ASP A 27 8.24 17.86 4.77
C ASP A 27 9.56 17.17 4.37
N ASP A 28 10.67 17.57 4.99
CA ASP A 28 12.01 17.00 4.79
C ASP A 28 12.19 15.60 5.42
N ILE A 29 11.29 15.18 6.31
CA ILE A 29 11.40 13.88 6.99
C ILE A 29 11.00 12.75 6.05
N LYS A 30 11.91 11.78 5.88
CA LYS A 30 11.70 10.53 5.14
C LYS A 30 11.74 9.33 6.09
N TYR A 31 11.22 8.19 5.64
CA TYR A 31 11.10 7.01 6.50
C TYR A 31 11.69 5.76 5.88
N LEU A 32 12.42 4.99 6.69
CA LEU A 32 12.79 3.61 6.41
C LEU A 32 11.87 2.73 7.26
N ALA A 33 10.73 2.34 6.68
CA ALA A 33 9.72 1.55 7.36
C ALA A 33 10.02 0.05 7.22
N PHE A 34 9.71 -0.73 8.25
CA PHE A 34 9.82 -2.18 8.25
C PHE A 34 8.42 -2.78 8.41
N MET A 35 7.89 -3.43 7.36
CA MET A 35 6.57 -4.07 7.43
C MET A 35 6.66 -5.31 8.31
N ARG A 36 5.79 -5.43 9.31
CA ARG A 36 5.61 -6.68 10.05
C ARG A 36 4.76 -7.65 9.24
N THR A 37 5.28 -8.85 9.05
CA THR A 37 4.55 -9.98 8.46
C THR A 37 3.33 -10.29 9.34
N PRO A 38 2.10 -10.25 8.81
CA PRO A 38 0.92 -10.66 9.56
C PRO A 38 1.03 -12.13 9.99
N GLU A 39 0.48 -12.42 11.17
CA GLU A 39 0.34 -13.77 11.74
C GLU A 39 1.63 -14.46 12.23
N ASP A 40 2.79 -13.78 12.17
CA ASP A 40 3.97 -14.11 12.99
C ASP A 40 3.94 -13.32 14.31
N VAL A 41 4.79 -12.30 14.49
CA VAL A 41 4.88 -11.56 15.77
C VAL A 41 3.65 -10.67 16.05
N PHE A 42 2.99 -10.17 15.00
CA PHE A 42 1.72 -9.42 15.09
C PHE A 42 0.63 -10.18 14.33
N ASN A 43 -0.46 -10.54 15.00
CA ASN A 43 -1.58 -11.27 14.43
C ASN A 43 -2.88 -10.52 14.70
N GLN A 44 -3.57 -10.09 13.64
CA GLN A 44 -4.82 -9.33 13.71
C GLN A 44 -6.06 -10.13 14.20
N HIS A 45 -5.90 -11.42 14.48
CA HIS A 45 -6.90 -12.22 15.20
C HIS A 45 -6.64 -12.27 16.72
N HIS A 46 -5.49 -11.76 17.19
CA HIS A 46 -5.01 -11.86 18.57
C HIS A 46 -4.37 -10.54 19.03
N PRO A 47 -5.17 -9.53 19.41
CA PRO A 47 -4.68 -8.16 19.63
C PRO A 47 -3.59 -8.01 20.69
N GLU A 48 -3.50 -8.91 21.67
CA GLU A 48 -2.44 -8.98 22.65
C GLU A 48 -1.03 -9.17 22.05
N THR A 49 -0.94 -9.75 20.84
CA THR A 49 0.32 -9.88 20.06
C THR A 49 0.85 -8.52 19.61
N ILE A 50 -0.03 -7.57 19.28
CA ILE A 50 0.33 -6.19 18.97
C ILE A 50 0.68 -5.48 20.28
N ASN A 51 1.98 -5.48 20.63
CA ASN A 51 2.49 -5.03 21.92
C ASN A 51 3.89 -4.38 21.85
N VAL A 52 4.36 -3.87 23.00
CA VAL A 52 5.64 -3.15 23.12
C VAL A 52 6.85 -4.01 22.74
N ALA A 53 6.82 -5.33 22.96
CA ALA A 53 7.95 -6.20 22.61
C ALA A 53 8.11 -6.30 21.08
N GLY A 54 7.00 -6.40 20.33
CA GLY A 54 7.03 -6.39 18.87
C GLY A 54 7.44 -5.04 18.26
N PHE A 55 7.19 -3.91 18.92
CA PHE A 55 7.82 -2.64 18.54
C PHE A 55 9.33 -2.68 18.83
N ASN A 56 9.69 -3.06 20.06
CA ASN A 56 11.08 -3.02 20.54
C ASN A 56 12.02 -4.00 19.82
N GLU A 57 11.55 -5.12 19.28
CA GLU A 57 12.38 -6.04 18.46
C GLU A 57 13.05 -5.29 17.31
N ILE A 58 12.31 -4.41 16.62
CA ILE A 58 12.80 -3.58 15.51
C ILE A 58 13.54 -2.36 16.07
N THR A 59 12.88 -1.55 16.91
CA THR A 59 13.36 -0.19 17.24
C THR A 59 14.67 -0.18 18.04
N ARG A 60 14.94 -1.23 18.82
CA ARG A 60 16.22 -1.40 19.54
C ARG A 60 17.45 -1.38 18.63
N HIS A 61 17.30 -1.75 17.35
CA HIS A 61 18.41 -1.73 16.38
C HIS A 61 18.79 -0.32 15.94
N PHE A 62 18.04 0.71 16.35
CA PHE A 62 18.26 2.11 15.98
C PHE A 62 18.26 3.07 17.18
N ALA A 63 18.16 2.55 18.41
CA ALA A 63 17.92 3.35 19.63
C ALA A 63 19.14 4.16 20.12
N ASP A 64 20.33 3.84 19.64
CA ASP A 64 21.61 4.55 19.86
C ASP A 64 21.91 5.63 18.81
N LEU A 65 21.06 5.77 17.77
CA LEU A 65 21.31 6.68 16.66
C LEU A 65 20.85 8.12 16.96
N PRO A 66 21.53 9.13 16.38
CA PRO A 66 21.11 10.53 16.52
C PRO A 66 19.78 10.81 15.83
N ASN A 67 19.12 11.91 16.21
CA ASN A 67 17.93 12.39 15.50
C ASN A 67 18.27 12.68 14.03
N SER A 68 17.49 12.12 13.11
CA SER A 68 17.78 12.08 11.68
C SER A 68 16.59 12.54 10.84
N LYS A 69 16.89 13.04 9.62
CA LYS A 69 15.89 13.28 8.57
C LYS A 69 15.33 11.98 8.00
N VAL A 70 16.06 10.86 8.09
CA VAL A 70 15.55 9.52 7.79
C VAL A 70 15.21 8.83 9.11
N LYS A 71 13.93 8.55 9.36
CA LYS A 71 13.47 7.90 10.59
C LYS A 71 13.15 6.42 10.35
N PRO A 72 13.59 5.49 11.22
CA PRO A 72 13.09 4.12 11.20
C PRO A 72 11.61 4.11 11.59
N GLY A 73 10.80 3.22 11.01
CA GLY A 73 9.39 3.09 11.33
C GLY A 73 8.87 1.66 11.17
N ILE A 74 7.62 1.40 11.55
CA ILE A 74 6.99 0.08 11.47
C ILE A 74 5.73 0.17 10.59
N GLY A 75 5.63 -0.70 9.59
CA GLY A 75 4.39 -0.93 8.85
C GLY A 75 3.59 -2.07 9.48
N PHE A 76 2.26 -1.95 9.48
CA PHE A 76 1.38 -3.11 9.68
C PHE A 76 0.17 -3.06 8.76
N ILE A 77 -0.37 -4.24 8.50
CA ILE A 77 -1.49 -4.53 7.62
C ILE A 77 -2.73 -4.81 8.46
N PHE A 78 -3.85 -4.21 8.07
CA PHE A 78 -5.16 -4.45 8.66
C PHE A 78 -6.10 -4.93 7.55
N SER A 79 -6.15 -6.25 7.34
CA SER A 79 -7.04 -6.90 6.37
C SER A 79 -8.47 -6.93 6.92
N TYR A 80 -9.23 -5.88 6.63
CA TYR A 80 -10.50 -5.55 7.28
C TYR A 80 -11.70 -6.39 6.82
N LEU A 81 -11.56 -7.21 5.77
CA LEU A 81 -12.53 -8.27 5.42
C LEU A 81 -12.08 -9.69 5.82
N LYS A 82 -10.84 -9.84 6.34
CA LYS A 82 -10.30 -11.13 6.81
C LYS A 82 -10.74 -11.48 8.24
N THR A 83 -10.89 -10.45 9.07
CA THR A 83 -11.21 -10.57 10.49
C THR A 83 -12.45 -9.76 10.81
N ASP A 84 -13.06 -10.02 11.96
CA ASP A 84 -14.08 -9.16 12.57
C ASP A 84 -13.60 -7.70 12.70
N ILE A 85 -14.49 -6.75 12.40
CA ILE A 85 -14.15 -5.33 12.31
C ILE A 85 -13.89 -4.70 13.68
N ASP A 86 -14.58 -5.13 14.74
CA ASP A 86 -14.34 -4.64 16.10
C ASP A 86 -12.97 -5.10 16.61
N THR A 87 -12.55 -6.32 16.26
CA THR A 87 -11.20 -6.84 16.52
C THR A 87 -10.14 -5.99 15.81
N VAL A 88 -10.31 -5.72 14.50
CA VAL A 88 -9.38 -4.89 13.71
C VAL A 88 -9.33 -3.44 14.23
N GLN A 89 -10.45 -2.89 14.72
CA GLN A 89 -10.44 -1.60 15.40
C GLN A 89 -9.60 -1.62 16.70
N VAL A 90 -9.64 -2.70 17.49
CA VAL A 90 -8.84 -2.85 18.71
C VAL A 90 -7.35 -2.91 18.37
N ASP A 91 -6.98 -3.68 17.35
CA ASP A 91 -5.60 -3.74 16.82
C ASP A 91 -5.07 -2.38 16.41
N LEU A 92 -5.86 -1.64 15.64
CA LEU A 92 -5.49 -0.32 15.13
C LEU A 92 -5.31 0.67 16.29
N LYS A 93 -6.25 0.70 17.24
CA LYS A 93 -6.15 1.51 18.47
C LYS A 93 -4.88 1.16 19.26
N ARG A 94 -4.52 -0.12 19.37
CA ARG A 94 -3.30 -0.59 20.06
C ARG A 94 -2.04 -0.16 19.31
N PHE A 95 -1.93 -0.43 18.01
CA PHE A 95 -0.79 -0.10 17.16
C PHE A 95 -0.46 1.40 17.21
N LEU A 96 -1.47 2.27 17.09
CA LEU A 96 -1.31 3.73 17.18
C LEU A 96 -0.93 4.20 18.60
N SER A 97 -1.45 3.56 19.65
CA SER A 97 -1.02 3.84 21.03
C SER A 97 0.44 3.46 21.28
N LEU A 98 0.90 2.37 20.66
CA LEU A 98 2.27 1.87 20.77
C LEU A 98 3.25 2.76 20.00
N SER A 99 2.87 3.25 18.82
CA SER A 99 3.60 4.30 18.09
C SER A 99 3.92 5.50 18.98
N LEU A 100 2.90 6.05 19.66
CA LEU A 100 3.08 7.19 20.56
C LEU A 100 3.91 6.83 21.81
N LYS A 101 3.68 5.65 22.40
CA LYS A 101 4.39 5.17 23.61
C LYS A 101 5.87 4.86 23.36
N THR A 102 6.21 4.37 22.17
CA THR A 102 7.58 4.02 21.76
C THR A 102 8.24 5.08 20.88
N ASN A 103 7.56 6.20 20.65
CA ASN A 103 7.97 7.30 19.77
C ASN A 103 8.42 6.81 18.36
N THR A 104 7.71 5.82 17.83
CA THR A 104 8.05 5.10 16.59
C THR A 104 7.07 5.46 15.47
N PRO A 105 7.53 6.02 14.33
CA PRO A 105 6.71 6.25 13.15
C PRO A 105 6.03 4.98 12.64
N VAL A 106 4.76 5.11 12.23
CA VAL A 106 3.96 4.00 11.72
C VAL A 106 3.32 4.27 10.37
N LEU A 107 3.30 3.22 9.54
CA LEU A 107 2.57 3.12 8.29
C LEU A 107 1.39 2.15 8.49
N VAL A 108 0.18 2.60 8.15
CA VAL A 108 -1.05 1.79 8.24
C VAL A 108 -1.43 1.36 6.82
N LYS A 109 -1.39 0.07 6.49
CA LYS A 109 -1.98 -0.46 5.24
C LYS A 109 -3.37 -1.03 5.55
N LEU A 110 -4.42 -0.52 4.90
CA LEU A 110 -5.77 -1.07 4.99
C LEU A 110 -6.06 -1.93 3.77
N ASP A 111 -6.50 -3.17 3.99
CA ASP A 111 -6.71 -4.17 2.94
C ASP A 111 -8.11 -4.79 2.99
N GLY A 112 -8.78 -4.85 1.84
CA GLY A 112 -10.02 -5.60 1.64
C GLY A 112 -9.95 -6.55 0.44
N GLU A 113 -8.85 -6.58 -0.29
CA GLU A 113 -8.73 -7.24 -1.60
C GLU A 113 -8.05 -8.61 -1.47
N GLN A 114 -6.99 -8.71 -0.64
CA GLN A 114 -6.24 -9.96 -0.55
C GLN A 114 -6.98 -11.00 0.28
N TRP A 115 -7.62 -10.61 1.38
CA TRP A 115 -8.21 -11.55 2.33
C TRP A 115 -9.60 -11.10 2.78
N TRP A 116 -10.61 -11.89 2.40
CA TRP A 116 -12.04 -11.59 2.62
C TRP A 116 -12.86 -12.79 3.16
N GLN A 117 -12.19 -13.70 3.86
CA GLN A 117 -12.79 -14.91 4.46
C GLN A 117 -13.95 -14.60 5.41
N ASN A 118 -13.96 -13.46 6.10
CA ASN A 118 -15.00 -13.08 7.06
C ASN A 118 -16.25 -12.47 6.37
N ARG A 119 -16.29 -12.43 5.03
CA ARG A 119 -17.45 -12.00 4.23
C ARG A 119 -17.97 -13.08 3.27
N PRO A 120 -18.34 -14.28 3.76
CA PRO A 120 -18.90 -15.34 2.92
C PRO A 120 -20.24 -14.93 2.27
N ASP A 121 -20.94 -13.98 2.87
CA ASP A 121 -22.12 -13.29 2.35
C ASP A 121 -21.88 -12.53 1.05
N LEU A 122 -20.61 -12.27 0.68
CA LEU A 122 -20.25 -11.67 -0.59
C LEU A 122 -19.83 -12.69 -1.65
N TRP A 123 -19.13 -13.78 -1.28
CA TRP A 123 -18.47 -14.67 -2.26
C TRP A 123 -19.03 -16.08 -2.39
N ASN A 124 -19.74 -16.62 -1.39
CA ASN A 124 -20.31 -17.97 -1.52
C ASN A 124 -21.54 -17.94 -2.43
N TRP A 125 -21.40 -18.49 -3.64
CA TRP A 125 -22.47 -18.63 -4.63
C TRP A 125 -22.78 -20.08 -5.01
N TRP A 126 -22.01 -21.05 -4.52
CA TRP A 126 -22.01 -22.42 -5.05
C TRP A 126 -22.28 -23.52 -4.03
N ASP A 127 -22.08 -23.27 -2.73
CA ASP A 127 -22.22 -24.28 -1.68
C ASP A 127 -23.32 -23.88 -0.69
N PRO A 128 -24.49 -24.55 -0.73
CA PRO A 128 -25.63 -24.22 0.14
C PRO A 128 -25.45 -24.67 1.60
N GLU A 129 -24.47 -25.51 1.91
CA GLU A 129 -24.18 -25.96 3.27
C GLU A 129 -23.17 -25.04 3.98
N LEU A 130 -22.45 -24.19 3.22
CA LEU A 130 -21.55 -23.18 3.76
C LEU A 130 -22.27 -21.85 4.08
N PRO A 131 -21.79 -21.07 5.07
CA PRO A 131 -22.35 -19.76 5.39
C PRO A 131 -22.41 -18.81 4.18
N GLY A 132 -23.31 -17.82 4.24
CA GLY A 132 -23.38 -16.74 3.26
C GLY A 132 -23.84 -17.13 1.85
N TYR A 133 -24.31 -18.36 1.63
CA TYR A 133 -24.77 -18.81 0.32
C TYR A 133 -25.90 -17.94 -0.25
N ASP A 134 -25.61 -17.27 -1.36
CA ASP A 134 -26.61 -16.72 -2.28
C ASP A 134 -26.12 -16.96 -3.72
N PRO A 135 -26.88 -17.63 -4.60
CA PRO A 135 -26.49 -17.80 -6.01
C PRO A 135 -26.30 -16.47 -6.77
N ASN A 136 -26.64 -15.31 -6.20
CA ASN A 136 -26.33 -13.98 -6.73
C ASN A 136 -24.92 -13.48 -6.38
N ASN A 137 -24.22 -14.09 -5.41
CA ASN A 137 -22.84 -13.74 -5.03
C ASN A 137 -21.82 -13.95 -6.15
N ARG A 138 -22.18 -14.73 -7.18
CA ARG A 138 -21.48 -14.77 -8.47
C ARG A 138 -21.21 -13.37 -9.04
N ASN A 139 -22.06 -12.37 -8.80
CA ASN A 139 -21.84 -11.00 -9.29
C ASN A 139 -20.76 -10.22 -8.50
N ASN A 140 -20.37 -10.69 -7.32
CA ASN A 140 -19.39 -10.07 -6.45
C ASN A 140 -17.99 -10.64 -6.61
N VAL A 141 -17.84 -11.75 -7.32
CA VAL A 141 -16.57 -12.44 -7.59
C VAL A 141 -16.19 -12.34 -9.06
N GLU A 142 -14.94 -12.62 -9.39
CA GLU A 142 -14.47 -12.57 -10.77
C GLU A 142 -15.01 -13.70 -11.67
N TRP A 143 -15.08 -13.39 -12.97
CA TRP A 143 -15.56 -14.29 -14.01
C TRP A 143 -14.48 -14.55 -15.06
N ARG A 144 -14.54 -15.72 -15.69
CA ARG A 144 -13.68 -16.12 -16.83
C ARG A 144 -14.31 -15.87 -18.22
N TRP A 145 -15.50 -15.28 -18.26
CA TRP A 145 -16.19 -14.83 -19.47
C TRP A 145 -17.33 -13.85 -19.12
N TRP A 146 -18.05 -13.34 -20.11
CA TRP A 146 -18.96 -12.19 -20.02
C TRP A 146 -20.23 -12.34 -19.16
N GLU A 147 -20.55 -13.49 -18.58
CA GLU A 147 -21.83 -13.70 -17.86
C GLU A 147 -21.65 -14.44 -16.51
N PRO A 148 -22.60 -14.31 -15.55
CA PRO A 148 -22.41 -14.77 -14.18
C PRO A 148 -22.25 -16.30 -13.99
N GLU A 149 -22.66 -17.13 -14.94
CA GLU A 149 -22.39 -18.59 -14.93
C GLU A 149 -20.91 -18.93 -15.16
N TYR A 150 -20.09 -17.94 -15.54
CA TYR A 150 -18.65 -18.06 -15.67
C TYR A 150 -17.88 -17.56 -14.43
N ALA A 151 -18.58 -17.32 -13.31
CA ALA A 151 -17.96 -17.01 -12.03
C ALA A 151 -17.01 -18.12 -11.54
N ILE A 152 -15.99 -17.72 -10.80
CA ILE A 152 -15.02 -18.64 -10.20
C ILE A 152 -15.29 -18.82 -8.69
N LYS A 153 -14.90 -19.99 -8.18
CA LYS A 153 -15.07 -20.44 -6.79
C LYS A 153 -13.77 -20.39 -5.97
N ILE A 154 -12.65 -20.21 -6.67
CA ILE A 154 -11.29 -20.38 -6.18
C ILE A 154 -10.33 -19.66 -7.12
N ALA A 155 -9.19 -19.21 -6.61
CA ALA A 155 -8.05 -18.79 -7.39
C ALA A 155 -6.74 -19.19 -6.69
N TRP A 156 -5.61 -18.87 -7.31
CA TRP A 156 -4.28 -19.11 -6.78
C TRP A 156 -3.47 -17.83 -6.73
N ARG A 157 -2.51 -17.77 -5.79
CA ARG A 157 -1.47 -16.74 -5.70
C ARG A 157 -0.10 -17.38 -5.61
N ASN A 158 0.95 -16.66 -6.01
CA ASN A 158 2.33 -17.09 -5.80
C ASN A 158 3.22 -15.93 -5.34
N TRP A 159 3.48 -15.89 -4.03
CA TRP A 159 4.39 -14.93 -3.38
C TRP A 159 5.65 -15.64 -2.87
N GLY A 160 6.28 -16.45 -3.73
CA GLY A 160 7.39 -17.35 -3.39
C GLY A 160 6.96 -18.77 -3.00
N ARG A 161 5.66 -18.99 -2.77
CA ARG A 161 4.98 -20.29 -2.68
C ARG A 161 3.60 -20.14 -3.33
N GLN A 162 3.14 -21.17 -4.04
CA GLN A 162 1.74 -21.26 -4.49
C GLN A 162 0.80 -21.50 -3.31
N LEU A 163 -0.30 -20.74 -3.27
CA LEU A 163 -1.39 -20.85 -2.31
C LEU A 163 -2.73 -20.81 -3.05
N ARG A 164 -3.69 -21.63 -2.60
CA ARG A 164 -5.11 -21.43 -2.96
C ARG A 164 -5.68 -20.26 -2.17
N VAL A 165 -6.61 -19.56 -2.79
CA VAL A 165 -7.35 -18.45 -2.19
C VAL A 165 -8.81 -18.49 -2.62
N LEU A 166 -9.66 -17.82 -1.84
CA LEU A 166 -11.02 -17.48 -2.23
C LEU A 166 -11.06 -16.78 -3.60
N PRO A 167 -12.18 -16.84 -4.32
CA PRO A 167 -12.26 -16.19 -5.62
C PRO A 167 -11.97 -14.69 -5.45
N PRO A 168 -11.27 -14.04 -6.40
CA PRO A 168 -11.00 -12.61 -6.33
C PRO A 168 -12.32 -11.82 -6.40
N PRO A 169 -12.44 -10.70 -5.68
CA PRO A 169 -13.62 -9.85 -5.80
C PRO A 169 -13.72 -9.25 -7.20
N ASN A 170 -14.96 -9.12 -7.69
CA ASN A 170 -15.31 -8.13 -8.70
C ASN A 170 -15.02 -6.75 -8.09
N LEU A 171 -13.91 -6.13 -8.50
CA LEU A 171 -13.40 -4.87 -7.93
C LEU A 171 -14.40 -3.71 -8.03
N MET A 172 -15.39 -3.86 -8.91
CA MET A 172 -16.45 -2.88 -9.18
C MET A 172 -17.83 -3.28 -8.66
N SER A 173 -18.00 -4.47 -8.06
CA SER A 173 -19.27 -4.86 -7.45
C SER A 173 -19.69 -3.82 -6.40
N PRO A 174 -20.95 -3.32 -6.45
CA PRO A 174 -21.47 -2.43 -5.42
C PRO A 174 -21.42 -3.04 -4.02
N ALA A 175 -21.67 -4.35 -3.87
CA ALA A 175 -21.68 -4.99 -2.56
C ALA A 175 -20.25 -5.11 -1.98
N TYR A 176 -19.26 -5.49 -2.80
CA TYR A 176 -17.86 -5.52 -2.40
C TYR A 176 -17.34 -4.12 -2.05
N ARG A 177 -17.58 -3.12 -2.91
CA ARG A 177 -17.13 -1.74 -2.65
C ARG A 177 -17.80 -1.13 -1.42
N ASN A 178 -19.11 -1.37 -1.23
CA ASN A 178 -19.79 -0.96 0.00
C ASN A 178 -19.16 -1.60 1.24
N ALA A 179 -18.88 -2.92 1.22
CA ALA A 179 -18.22 -3.59 2.34
C ALA A 179 -16.83 -3.00 2.66
N CYS A 180 -16.06 -2.62 1.64
CA CYS A 180 -14.79 -1.92 1.83
C CYS A 180 -14.98 -0.51 2.41
N HIS A 181 -15.99 0.25 1.94
CA HIS A 181 -16.28 1.59 2.47
C HIS A 181 -16.79 1.53 3.91
N GLU A 182 -17.70 0.60 4.24
CA GLU A 182 -18.23 0.36 5.58
C GLU A 182 -17.13 0.02 6.60
N ALA A 183 -16.15 -0.78 6.18
CA ALA A 183 -14.99 -1.11 7.02
C ALA A 183 -14.01 0.06 7.14
N MET A 184 -13.70 0.75 6.03
CA MET A 184 -12.86 1.95 6.05
C MET A 184 -13.46 3.05 6.91
N ASP A 185 -14.77 3.31 6.85
CA ASP A 185 -15.46 4.33 7.63
C ASP A 185 -15.40 4.08 9.15
N GLN A 186 -15.15 2.85 9.59
CA GLN A 186 -14.93 2.49 11.00
C GLN A 186 -13.46 2.62 11.43
N LEU A 187 -12.51 2.40 10.51
CA LEU A 187 -11.07 2.44 10.79
C LEU A 187 -10.44 3.82 10.58
N MET A 188 -10.90 4.58 9.58
CA MET A 188 -10.46 5.93 9.25
C MET A 188 -10.60 6.95 10.40
N PRO A 189 -11.70 7.00 11.18
CA PRO A 189 -11.81 7.90 12.33
C PRO A 189 -10.67 7.67 13.33
N ILE A 190 -10.36 6.40 13.61
CA ILE A 190 -9.34 6.00 14.59
C ILE A 190 -7.97 6.57 14.21
N VAL A 191 -7.57 6.44 12.95
CA VAL A 191 -6.26 6.97 12.48
C VAL A 191 -6.30 8.50 12.38
N LEU A 192 -7.37 9.08 11.85
CA LEU A 192 -7.42 10.52 11.60
C LEU A 192 -7.52 11.33 12.89
N ASP A 193 -8.31 10.89 13.87
CA ASP A 193 -8.44 11.58 15.16
C ASP A 193 -7.19 11.40 16.03
N TRP A 194 -6.54 10.22 15.99
CA TRP A 194 -5.20 10.04 16.56
C TRP A 194 -4.20 11.02 15.93
N TYR A 195 -4.13 11.08 14.60
CA TYR A 195 -3.20 11.97 13.88
C TYR A 195 -3.46 13.46 14.17
N LYS A 196 -4.73 13.87 14.24
CA LYS A 196 -5.14 15.22 14.67
C LYS A 196 -4.72 15.51 16.11
N ALA A 197 -4.90 14.55 17.03
CA ALA A 197 -4.56 14.68 18.45
C ALA A 197 -3.06 14.60 18.78
N LEU A 198 -2.20 14.14 17.85
CA LEU A 198 -0.76 14.25 18.02
C LEU A 198 -0.35 15.73 18.16
N PRO A 199 0.58 16.07 19.08
CA PRO A 199 1.29 17.35 19.05
C PRO A 199 1.97 17.61 17.70
N ASP A 200 2.14 18.88 17.34
CA ASP A 200 2.73 19.26 16.05
C ASP A 200 4.14 18.71 15.87
N ASP A 201 4.99 18.76 16.90
CA ASP A 201 6.33 18.16 16.89
C ASP A 201 6.32 16.64 16.68
N LYS A 202 5.16 15.97 16.86
CA LYS A 202 4.98 14.51 16.72
C LYS A 202 4.20 14.07 15.48
N LYS A 203 3.77 14.97 14.59
CA LYS A 203 3.03 14.57 13.35
C LYS A 203 3.83 13.61 12.46
N TYR A 204 5.17 13.59 12.58
CA TYR A 204 6.04 12.60 11.93
C TYR A 204 5.79 11.15 12.38
N LEU A 205 5.08 10.91 13.48
CA LEU A 205 4.72 9.55 13.90
C LEU A 205 3.73 8.89 12.93
N PHE A 206 2.97 9.67 12.14
CA PHE A 206 2.18 9.14 11.04
C PHE A 206 2.96 9.22 9.74
N ILE A 207 3.43 8.08 9.22
CA ILE A 207 4.05 8.00 7.89
C ILE A 207 2.96 8.29 6.85
N GLY A 208 1.89 7.49 6.90
CA GLY A 208 0.70 7.63 6.07
C GLY A 208 -0.22 6.42 6.13
N LEU A 209 -1.24 6.46 5.28
CA LEU A 209 -2.22 5.42 5.00
C LEU A 209 -1.91 4.84 3.62
N ASN A 210 -1.62 3.54 3.54
CA ASN A 210 -1.41 2.80 2.29
C ASN A 210 -2.70 2.08 1.90
N LEU A 211 -3.16 2.26 0.65
CA LEU A 211 -4.47 1.80 0.16
C LEU A 211 -4.34 1.04 -1.17
N GLY A 212 -5.16 -0.01 -1.28
CA GLY A 212 -5.00 -1.04 -2.30
C GLY A 212 -3.85 -2.00 -1.97
N TRP A 213 -3.70 -3.03 -2.78
CA TRP A 213 -2.64 -4.02 -2.60
C TRP A 213 -2.18 -4.56 -3.94
N GLU A 214 -1.31 -3.79 -4.62
CA GLU A 214 -0.84 -4.15 -5.96
C GLU A 214 -2.02 -4.47 -6.89
N SER A 215 -3.09 -3.69 -6.74
CA SER A 215 -4.46 -4.10 -7.11
C SER A 215 -4.54 -4.44 -8.59
N SER A 216 -4.85 -5.70 -8.90
CA SER A 216 -4.64 -6.25 -10.24
C SER A 216 -5.44 -7.50 -10.55
N ILE A 217 -5.88 -7.57 -11.80
CA ILE A 217 -6.59 -8.72 -12.38
C ILE A 217 -5.56 -9.62 -13.07
N GLY A 218 -5.57 -10.92 -12.78
CA GLY A 218 -4.74 -11.92 -13.45
C GLY A 218 -3.26 -11.97 -13.05
N MET A 219 -2.78 -11.03 -12.23
CA MET A 219 -1.40 -11.01 -11.70
C MET A 219 -1.30 -11.53 -10.26
N ASN A 220 -1.95 -10.85 -9.31
CA ASN A 220 -1.88 -11.25 -7.90
C ASN A 220 -2.83 -12.37 -7.52
N ALA A 221 -3.89 -12.60 -8.31
CA ALA A 221 -4.63 -13.85 -8.29
C ALA A 221 -4.87 -14.33 -9.72
N TYR A 222 -4.64 -15.62 -9.96
CA TYR A 222 -4.78 -16.28 -11.26
C TYR A 222 -5.69 -17.51 -11.15
N TYR A 223 -6.26 -17.93 -12.29
CA TYR A 223 -7.23 -19.04 -12.35
C TYR A 223 -6.75 -20.10 -13.34
N TYR A 224 -6.55 -21.34 -12.86
CA TYR A 224 -6.21 -22.47 -13.73
C TYR A 224 -7.38 -22.82 -14.68
N PRO A 225 -7.10 -23.40 -15.86
CA PRO A 225 -8.12 -24.03 -16.69
C PRO A 225 -8.96 -25.01 -15.85
N ASN A 226 -10.27 -24.81 -15.85
CA ASN A 226 -11.23 -25.54 -15.03
C ASN A 226 -10.96 -25.52 -13.50
N GLY A 227 -10.34 -24.46 -12.97
CA GLY A 227 -10.00 -24.35 -11.55
C GLY A 227 -11.15 -24.58 -10.55
N ASN A 228 -12.40 -24.28 -10.93
CA ASN A 228 -13.61 -24.59 -10.13
C ASN A 228 -13.77 -26.09 -9.84
N ASP A 229 -13.19 -26.96 -10.66
CA ASP A 229 -13.26 -28.43 -10.52
C ASP A 229 -12.13 -28.95 -9.59
N LEU A 230 -11.19 -28.08 -9.20
CA LEU A 230 -10.06 -28.41 -8.31
C LEU A 230 -10.36 -28.13 -6.83
N ILE A 231 -11.50 -27.54 -6.50
CA ILE A 231 -11.83 -27.10 -5.14
C ILE A 231 -11.79 -28.26 -4.12
N ASP A 232 -12.32 -29.43 -4.51
CA ASP A 232 -12.35 -30.66 -3.69
C ASP A 232 -11.09 -31.54 -3.87
N VAL A 233 -10.18 -31.18 -4.78
CA VAL A 233 -8.90 -31.87 -4.99
C VAL A 233 -7.90 -31.40 -3.93
N PRO A 234 -7.04 -32.26 -3.34
CA PRO A 234 -6.04 -31.83 -2.36
C PRO A 234 -5.05 -30.80 -2.92
N GLU A 235 -4.66 -29.80 -2.12
CA GLU A 235 -3.73 -28.73 -2.57
C GLU A 235 -2.36 -29.24 -3.04
N ILE A 236 -1.92 -30.40 -2.53
CA ILE A 236 -0.64 -31.01 -2.89
C ILE A 236 -0.61 -31.51 -4.34
N ASP A 237 -1.77 -31.76 -4.94
CA ASP A 237 -1.93 -32.19 -6.32
C ASP A 237 -2.11 -31.00 -7.29
N ASP A 238 -2.07 -29.76 -6.78
CA ASP A 238 -2.17 -28.57 -7.64
C ASP A 238 -1.01 -28.52 -8.65
N VAL A 239 -1.37 -28.22 -9.90
CA VAL A 239 -0.41 -27.91 -10.95
C VAL A 239 0.45 -26.71 -10.52
N HIS A 240 1.75 -26.80 -10.76
CA HIS A 240 2.69 -25.69 -10.55
C HIS A 240 3.26 -25.29 -11.91
N LYS A 241 2.91 -24.08 -12.38
CA LYS A 241 3.44 -23.47 -13.61
C LYS A 241 4.09 -22.12 -13.29
N PRO A 242 5.17 -21.72 -13.99
CA PRO A 242 5.74 -20.38 -13.87
C PRO A 242 4.86 -19.34 -14.58
N TYR A 243 4.96 -18.08 -14.13
CA TYR A 243 4.30 -16.95 -14.78
C TYR A 243 4.95 -16.65 -16.14
N ILE A 244 4.12 -16.43 -17.17
CA ILE A 244 4.55 -15.83 -18.44
C ILE A 244 4.47 -14.31 -18.28
N HIS A 245 5.57 -13.67 -17.89
CA HIS A 245 5.60 -12.22 -17.60
C HIS A 245 5.27 -11.30 -18.80
N ASP A 246 5.39 -11.82 -20.02
CA ASP A 246 5.04 -11.11 -21.26
C ASP A 246 3.53 -11.21 -21.59
N ASP A 247 2.82 -12.12 -20.93
CA ASP A 247 1.36 -12.15 -20.90
C ASP A 247 0.87 -11.18 -19.82
N VAL A 248 0.70 -9.91 -20.24
CA VAL A 248 0.17 -8.82 -19.41
C VAL A 248 -1.29 -9.04 -18.99
N LEU A 249 -2.00 -10.01 -19.58
CA LEU A 249 -3.44 -10.22 -19.40
C LEU A 249 -3.78 -11.28 -18.35
N SER A 250 -3.10 -12.43 -18.39
CA SER A 250 -3.38 -13.56 -17.48
C SER A 250 -2.14 -14.38 -17.09
N ARG A 251 -0.92 -13.89 -17.36
CA ARG A 251 0.36 -14.51 -16.95
C ARG A 251 0.54 -15.97 -17.40
N GLY A 252 -0.13 -16.42 -18.45
CA GLY A 252 -0.14 -17.80 -18.94
C GLY A 252 -1.26 -18.69 -18.37
N TYR A 253 -2.19 -18.11 -17.61
CA TYR A 253 -3.38 -18.76 -17.07
C TYR A 253 -4.65 -18.30 -17.82
N VAL A 254 -5.84 -18.60 -17.29
CA VAL A 254 -7.11 -18.16 -17.89
C VAL A 254 -7.35 -16.68 -17.60
N GLN A 255 -7.80 -15.91 -18.60
CA GLN A 255 -8.27 -14.53 -18.41
C GLN A 255 -9.44 -14.49 -17.42
N ILE A 256 -9.26 -13.74 -16.34
CA ILE A 256 -10.32 -13.26 -15.45
C ILE A 256 -10.48 -11.74 -15.63
N GLY A 257 -11.40 -11.08 -14.93
CA GLY A 257 -11.64 -9.64 -15.04
C GLY A 257 -12.95 -9.28 -15.74
N TYR A 258 -13.65 -10.27 -16.29
CA TYR A 258 -14.90 -10.04 -17.02
C TYR A 258 -16.01 -9.50 -16.11
N ALA A 259 -16.00 -9.82 -14.81
CA ALA A 259 -16.96 -9.25 -13.86
C ALA A 259 -16.66 -7.75 -13.67
N SER A 260 -15.44 -7.40 -13.25
CA SER A 260 -15.03 -6.01 -13.04
C SER A 260 -15.21 -5.15 -14.29
N VAL A 261 -14.72 -5.60 -15.45
CA VAL A 261 -14.77 -4.85 -16.71
C VAL A 261 -16.21 -4.62 -17.19
N LYS A 262 -17.12 -5.60 -16.99
CA LYS A 262 -18.55 -5.45 -17.30
C LYS A 262 -19.25 -4.52 -16.32
N THR A 263 -19.02 -4.70 -15.01
CA THR A 263 -19.63 -3.86 -13.96
C THR A 263 -19.14 -2.41 -14.01
N ALA A 264 -17.92 -2.16 -14.49
CA ALA A 264 -17.40 -0.82 -14.77
C ALA A 264 -18.06 -0.12 -15.98
N GLY A 265 -18.77 -0.86 -16.83
CA GLY A 265 -19.28 -0.36 -18.11
C GLY A 265 -18.20 -0.15 -19.18
N ILE A 266 -17.00 -0.74 -19.02
CA ILE A 266 -15.87 -0.57 -19.94
C ILE A 266 -16.06 -1.42 -21.21
N ARG A 267 -16.48 -2.68 -21.05
CA ARG A 267 -16.72 -3.63 -22.14
C ARG A 267 -17.75 -4.67 -21.70
N THR A 268 -18.54 -5.18 -22.63
CA THR A 268 -19.58 -6.19 -22.38
C THR A 268 -19.52 -7.39 -23.34
N SER A 269 -18.62 -7.37 -24.33
CA SER A 269 -18.42 -8.43 -25.32
C SER A 269 -17.06 -8.31 -26.02
N GLY A 270 -16.64 -9.39 -26.70
CA GLY A 270 -15.32 -9.49 -27.34
C GLY A 270 -14.18 -9.75 -26.36
N ASP A 271 -12.94 -9.59 -26.80
CA ASP A 271 -11.77 -9.88 -25.97
C ASP A 271 -11.46 -8.71 -25.01
N ILE A 272 -10.98 -9.05 -23.81
CA ILE A 272 -10.38 -8.09 -22.86
C ILE A 272 -8.97 -7.72 -23.36
N ASN A 273 -8.58 -6.45 -23.17
CA ASN A 273 -7.20 -5.99 -23.40
C ASN A 273 -6.59 -5.34 -22.14
N GLU A 274 -5.27 -5.17 -22.13
CA GLU A 274 -4.50 -4.59 -21.01
C GLU A 274 -5.11 -3.28 -20.48
N SER A 275 -5.60 -2.42 -21.38
CA SER A 275 -6.18 -1.13 -21.02
C SER A 275 -7.51 -1.26 -20.27
N ASP A 276 -8.27 -2.34 -20.47
CA ASP A 276 -9.52 -2.59 -19.75
C ASP A 276 -9.22 -3.00 -18.29
N ILE A 277 -8.30 -3.96 -18.09
CA ILE A 277 -7.92 -4.45 -16.75
C ILE A 277 -7.16 -3.39 -15.94
N VAL A 278 -6.29 -2.59 -16.58
CA VAL A 278 -5.61 -1.48 -15.94
C VAL A 278 -6.62 -0.39 -15.56
N LYS A 279 -7.56 -0.02 -16.45
CA LYS A 279 -8.51 1.05 -16.13
C LYS A 279 -9.45 0.65 -14.98
N VAL A 280 -9.92 -0.59 -14.94
CA VAL A 280 -10.81 -1.02 -13.85
C VAL A 280 -10.07 -1.16 -12.51
N SER A 281 -8.83 -1.64 -12.53
CA SER A 281 -7.98 -1.69 -11.33
C SER A 281 -7.67 -0.28 -10.81
N GLN A 282 -7.38 0.67 -11.71
CA GLN A 282 -7.24 2.09 -11.36
C GLN A 282 -8.52 2.67 -10.76
N MET A 283 -9.70 2.33 -11.28
CA MET A 283 -10.98 2.79 -10.73
C MET A 283 -11.21 2.28 -9.29
N HIS A 284 -10.75 1.07 -8.96
CA HIS A 284 -10.80 0.56 -7.59
C HIS A 284 -9.85 1.32 -6.65
N VAL A 285 -8.59 1.51 -7.05
CA VAL A 285 -7.60 2.23 -6.22
C VAL A 285 -7.93 3.72 -6.08
N GLU A 286 -8.45 4.37 -7.14
CA GLU A 286 -8.96 5.74 -7.09
C GLU A 286 -10.14 5.87 -6.11
N ASP A 287 -11.06 4.89 -6.07
CA ASP A 287 -12.20 4.87 -5.16
C ASP A 287 -11.78 4.79 -3.68
N LEU A 288 -10.86 3.88 -3.34
CA LEU A 288 -10.31 3.78 -1.98
C LEU A 288 -9.56 5.07 -1.57
N CYS A 289 -8.69 5.60 -2.45
CA CYS A 289 -7.94 6.82 -2.18
C CYS A 289 -8.85 8.05 -2.07
N LYS A 290 -9.90 8.12 -2.90
CA LYS A 290 -10.92 9.17 -2.80
C LYS A 290 -11.68 9.08 -1.48
N ARG A 291 -12.06 7.88 -1.02
CA ARG A 291 -12.78 7.71 0.25
C ARG A 291 -11.99 8.30 1.42
N ALA A 292 -10.68 8.03 1.49
CA ALA A 292 -9.81 8.61 2.51
C ALA A 292 -9.62 10.13 2.38
N TYR A 293 -9.48 10.64 1.15
CA TYR A 293 -9.35 12.09 0.91
C TYR A 293 -10.63 12.85 1.26
N ASP A 294 -11.79 12.36 0.83
CA ASP A 294 -13.11 12.93 1.17
C ASP A 294 -13.37 12.91 2.69
N PHE A 295 -12.89 11.87 3.39
CA PHE A 295 -12.96 11.75 4.85
C PHE A 295 -12.05 12.76 5.59
N GLY A 296 -11.12 13.41 4.87
CA GLY A 296 -10.27 14.47 5.40
C GLY A 296 -8.86 14.04 5.81
N PHE A 297 -8.34 12.92 5.28
CA PHE A 297 -6.89 12.72 5.26
C PHE A 297 -6.25 13.66 4.21
N PRO A 298 -5.15 14.34 4.54
CA PRO A 298 -4.47 15.18 3.57
C PRO A 298 -3.69 14.31 2.56
N ARG A 299 -3.61 14.76 1.30
CA ARG A 299 -3.12 13.95 0.17
C ARG A 299 -1.73 13.37 0.40
N GLU A 300 -0.83 14.14 1.01
CA GLU A 300 0.54 13.76 1.32
C GLU A 300 0.67 12.71 2.46
N LYS A 301 -0.46 12.24 2.99
CA LYS A 301 -0.57 11.10 3.90
C LYS A 301 -1.34 9.92 3.31
N ILE A 302 -1.85 9.99 2.09
CA ILE A 302 -2.51 8.88 1.39
C ILE A 302 -1.56 8.35 0.32
N PHE A 303 -1.30 7.05 0.33
CA PHE A 303 -0.45 6.38 -0.65
C PHE A 303 -1.25 5.24 -1.30
N SER A 304 -1.22 5.18 -2.62
CA SER A 304 -1.77 4.07 -3.40
C SER A 304 -0.71 2.98 -3.62
N HIS A 305 -1.14 1.75 -3.91
CA HIS A 305 -0.24 0.60 -4.09
C HIS A 305 -0.43 -0.08 -5.46
N GLY A 306 0.44 0.22 -6.42
CA GLY A 306 0.49 -0.45 -7.74
C GLY A 306 1.67 -1.41 -7.91
N VAL A 307 1.71 -2.14 -9.02
CA VAL A 307 2.79 -3.06 -9.42
C VAL A 307 2.87 -3.17 -10.95
N GLY A 308 3.95 -3.73 -11.49
CA GLY A 308 4.00 -4.17 -12.89
C GLY A 308 5.33 -4.86 -13.23
N ASN A 309 5.43 -5.46 -14.41
CA ASN A 309 6.65 -6.18 -14.83
C ASN A 309 7.86 -5.26 -15.15
N PRO A 310 9.10 -5.80 -15.20
CA PRO A 310 10.32 -5.04 -15.55
C PRO A 310 10.30 -4.32 -16.90
N LYS A 311 9.43 -4.74 -17.83
CA LYS A 311 9.32 -4.14 -19.18
C LYS A 311 8.46 -2.87 -19.19
N GLY A 312 7.98 -2.41 -18.04
CA GLY A 312 7.20 -1.18 -17.92
C GLY A 312 5.74 -1.33 -18.34
N GLU A 313 5.11 -2.47 -18.02
CA GLU A 313 3.67 -2.73 -18.13
C GLU A 313 2.77 -1.55 -17.74
N LYS A 314 1.57 -1.41 -18.32
CA LYS A 314 0.65 -0.32 -17.92
C LYS A 314 0.08 -0.46 -16.50
N LEU A 315 0.25 -1.61 -15.85
CA LEU A 315 -0.25 -1.87 -14.50
C LEU A 315 0.34 -0.93 -13.43
N TYR A 316 1.53 -0.34 -13.66
CA TYR A 316 2.07 0.73 -12.82
C TYR A 316 1.13 1.96 -12.75
N ASP A 317 0.37 2.24 -13.81
CA ASP A 317 -0.53 3.40 -13.92
C ASP A 317 -1.73 3.29 -12.96
N VAL A 318 -2.01 2.10 -12.40
CA VAL A 318 -3.06 1.86 -11.39
C VAL A 318 -2.84 2.70 -10.13
N ALA A 319 -1.59 2.99 -9.76
CA ALA A 319 -1.28 3.84 -8.62
C ALA A 319 -1.65 5.32 -8.84
N LEU A 320 -1.79 5.77 -10.10
CA LEU A 320 -1.99 7.18 -10.42
C LEU A 320 -3.44 7.62 -10.20
N ASN A 321 -3.64 8.50 -9.22
CA ASN A 321 -4.87 9.27 -9.03
C ASN A 321 -4.55 10.60 -8.32
N LYS A 322 -5.50 11.55 -8.33
CA LYS A 322 -5.33 12.90 -7.77
C LYS A 322 -5.55 13.02 -6.25
N TYR A 323 -5.96 11.95 -5.58
CA TYR A 323 -6.32 11.94 -4.15
C TYR A 323 -5.19 11.40 -3.26
N SER A 324 -4.26 10.62 -3.82
CA SER A 324 -3.07 10.09 -3.14
C SER A 324 -1.75 10.59 -3.73
N CYS A 325 -0.66 10.32 -3.04
CA CYS A 325 0.64 10.11 -3.65
C CYS A 325 0.70 8.70 -4.28
N PRO A 326 1.37 8.50 -5.43
CA PRO A 326 1.53 7.18 -5.99
C PRO A 326 2.58 6.37 -5.21
N GLY A 327 2.39 5.05 -5.19
CA GLY A 327 3.34 4.13 -4.58
C GLY A 327 3.32 2.75 -5.24
N TRP A 328 4.46 2.07 -5.20
CA TRP A 328 4.66 0.81 -5.91
C TRP A 328 5.50 -0.20 -5.15
N SER A 329 5.24 -1.47 -5.46
CA SER A 329 6.19 -2.55 -5.20
C SER A 329 7.46 -2.44 -6.03
N THR A 330 8.58 -2.79 -5.42
CA THR A 330 9.93 -2.55 -5.94
C THR A 330 10.84 -3.74 -5.62
N TYR A 331 10.75 -4.75 -6.49
CA TYR A 331 11.46 -6.03 -6.38
C TYR A 331 12.50 -6.26 -7.49
N ASP A 332 12.25 -5.75 -8.71
CA ASP A 332 13.27 -5.73 -9.76
C ASP A 332 14.14 -4.47 -9.67
N ARG A 333 15.45 -4.68 -9.78
CA ARG A 333 16.53 -3.68 -9.59
C ARG A 333 16.19 -2.53 -8.61
N PRO A 334 15.84 -2.81 -7.34
CA PRO A 334 15.62 -1.76 -6.34
C PRO A 334 16.91 -1.01 -5.94
N ASP A 335 18.07 -1.48 -6.42
CA ASP A 335 19.35 -0.77 -6.42
C ASP A 335 19.51 0.23 -7.58
N MET A 336 18.53 0.32 -8.49
CA MET A 336 18.51 1.21 -9.66
C MET A 336 17.08 1.73 -9.95
N PRO A 337 16.46 2.53 -9.05
CA PRO A 337 15.15 3.15 -9.30
C PRO A 337 15.10 3.98 -10.60
N GLU A 338 16.24 4.48 -11.07
CA GLU A 338 16.42 5.12 -12.37
C GLU A 338 16.15 4.22 -13.59
N SER A 339 16.18 2.90 -13.42
CA SER A 339 15.95 1.91 -14.49
C SER A 339 14.50 1.40 -14.57
N ASN A 340 13.66 1.63 -13.56
CA ASN A 340 12.28 1.19 -13.59
C ASN A 340 11.44 2.10 -14.53
N ILE A 341 11.20 1.61 -15.75
CA ILE A 341 10.51 2.33 -16.82
C ILE A 341 9.05 2.65 -16.45
N GLY A 342 8.37 1.74 -15.75
CA GLY A 342 6.97 1.88 -15.36
C GLY A 342 6.77 2.97 -14.30
N ILE A 343 7.56 2.92 -13.22
CA ILE A 343 7.58 3.95 -12.17
C ILE A 343 7.94 5.30 -12.77
N ASN A 344 8.98 5.38 -13.63
CA ASN A 344 9.40 6.67 -14.18
C ASN A 344 8.38 7.30 -15.13
N ARG A 345 7.75 6.52 -16.03
CA ARG A 345 6.60 6.99 -16.82
C ARG A 345 5.54 7.61 -15.91
N CYS A 346 5.21 6.94 -14.81
CA CYS A 346 4.19 7.40 -13.88
C CYS A 346 4.61 8.68 -13.12
N LEU A 347 5.88 8.76 -12.69
CA LEU A 347 6.43 9.94 -12.02
C LEU A 347 6.60 11.16 -12.95
N ASP A 348 6.64 10.96 -14.27
CA ASP A 348 6.66 12.04 -15.26
C ASP A 348 5.28 12.68 -15.52
N ILE A 349 4.19 11.97 -15.17
CA ILE A 349 2.80 12.45 -15.34
C ILE A 349 2.03 12.65 -14.03
N SER A 350 2.62 12.25 -12.89
CA SER A 350 2.08 12.45 -11.55
C SER A 350 2.15 13.92 -11.12
N ASP A 351 1.04 14.46 -10.62
CA ASP A 351 0.97 15.78 -10.00
C ASP A 351 1.28 15.77 -8.48
N ALA A 352 1.51 14.60 -7.88
CA ALA A 352 1.94 14.47 -6.50
C ALA A 352 3.42 14.91 -6.31
N ASN A 353 3.69 15.62 -5.21
CA ASN A 353 5.01 16.15 -4.84
C ASN A 353 6.01 15.11 -4.31
N GLN A 354 5.56 13.87 -4.10
CA GLN A 354 6.32 12.77 -3.53
C GLN A 354 5.70 11.43 -3.96
N TRP A 355 6.45 10.35 -3.82
CA TRP A 355 5.99 8.96 -4.04
C TRP A 355 6.50 8.04 -2.92
N ALA A 356 6.14 6.76 -2.94
CA ALA A 356 6.70 5.77 -2.01
C ALA A 356 7.04 4.43 -2.67
N ALA A 357 8.14 3.83 -2.23
CA ALA A 357 8.36 2.39 -2.40
C ALA A 357 7.55 1.68 -1.30
N THR A 358 6.29 1.36 -1.61
CA THR A 358 5.28 0.87 -0.66
C THR A 358 5.59 -0.52 -0.14
N GLU A 359 6.39 -1.26 -0.90
CA GLU A 359 6.75 -2.65 -0.70
C GLU A 359 8.07 -2.88 -1.45
N TRP A 360 9.17 -3.04 -0.73
CA TRP A 360 10.54 -2.98 -1.27
C TRP A 360 11.36 -4.13 -0.70
N LEU A 361 12.11 -4.82 -1.54
CA LEU A 361 13.07 -5.83 -1.08
C LEU A 361 14.16 -6.11 -2.13
N LEU A 362 15.43 -5.94 -1.77
CA LEU A 362 16.58 -6.28 -2.62
C LEU A 362 16.81 -7.80 -2.76
N LEU A 363 16.08 -8.63 -2.00
CA LEU A 363 16.09 -10.10 -1.97
C LEU A 363 17.45 -10.74 -1.62
N ALA A 364 18.46 -10.61 -2.47
CA ALA A 364 19.79 -11.18 -2.27
C ALA A 364 20.85 -10.48 -3.15
N PRO A 365 22.14 -10.47 -2.75
CA PRO A 365 22.67 -11.02 -1.50
C PRO A 365 22.52 -10.04 -0.32
N HIS A 366 22.67 -10.53 0.91
CA HIS A 366 22.63 -9.72 2.13
C HIS A 366 23.97 -9.04 2.42
N GLU A 367 24.44 -8.21 1.48
CA GLU A 367 25.70 -7.47 1.60
C GLU A 367 25.47 -6.01 2.01
N LYS A 368 26.09 -5.58 3.12
CA LYS A 368 25.88 -4.23 3.71
C LYS A 368 26.02 -3.11 2.67
N ALA A 369 27.06 -3.15 1.84
CA ALA A 369 27.35 -2.10 0.87
C ALA A 369 26.26 -1.99 -0.22
N LEU A 370 25.71 -3.11 -0.68
CA LEU A 370 24.64 -3.13 -1.68
C LEU A 370 23.33 -2.61 -1.08
N TRP A 371 22.96 -3.08 0.12
CA TRP A 371 21.74 -2.64 0.81
C TRP A 371 21.79 -1.15 1.18
N LYS A 372 22.93 -0.63 1.66
CA LYS A 372 23.14 0.81 1.93
C LYS A 372 22.90 1.63 0.67
N THR A 373 23.57 1.25 -0.43
CA THR A 373 23.45 1.92 -1.73
C THR A 373 22.01 1.90 -2.26
N ALA A 374 21.30 0.77 -2.13
CA ALA A 374 19.94 0.61 -2.62
C ALA A 374 18.90 1.39 -1.78
N PHE A 375 19.06 1.42 -0.46
CA PHE A 375 18.29 2.30 0.43
C PHE A 375 18.50 3.78 0.08
N GLU A 376 19.76 4.21 -0.07
CA GLU A 376 20.12 5.61 -0.37
C GLU A 376 19.60 6.07 -1.71
N LYS A 377 19.81 5.28 -2.77
CA LYS A 377 19.26 5.58 -4.10
C LYS A 377 17.75 5.68 -4.04
N THR A 378 17.06 4.67 -3.50
CA THR A 378 15.59 4.67 -3.46
C THR A 378 15.03 5.86 -2.68
N LEU A 379 15.56 6.17 -1.49
CA LEU A 379 15.09 7.29 -0.66
C LEU A 379 15.46 8.67 -1.24
N SER A 380 16.57 8.80 -1.96
CA SER A 380 16.93 10.05 -2.63
C SER A 380 16.17 10.28 -3.95
N TYR A 381 15.75 9.21 -4.64
CA TYR A 381 15.16 9.30 -5.97
C TYR A 381 13.82 10.04 -6.01
N ARG A 382 13.74 11.10 -6.83
CA ARG A 382 12.52 11.86 -7.19
C ARG A 382 11.57 12.15 -6.01
N ASN A 383 12.13 12.51 -4.86
CA ASN A 383 11.41 12.71 -3.60
C ASN A 383 10.55 11.51 -3.13
N CYS A 384 11.15 10.32 -3.10
CA CYS A 384 10.61 9.19 -2.36
C CYS A 384 10.44 9.56 -0.87
N LYS A 385 9.21 9.49 -0.35
CA LYS A 385 8.87 9.87 1.04
C LYS A 385 9.18 8.75 2.03
N TYR A 386 8.94 7.51 1.62
CA TYR A 386 9.36 6.34 2.39
C TYR A 386 9.66 5.13 1.51
N LEU A 387 10.53 4.29 2.05
CA LEU A 387 10.83 2.94 1.59
C LEU A 387 10.32 1.99 2.67
N CYS A 388 9.41 1.08 2.34
CA CYS A 388 8.95 0.05 3.26
C CYS A 388 9.59 -1.29 2.91
N VAL A 389 10.58 -1.71 3.70
CA VAL A 389 11.16 -3.04 3.60
C VAL A 389 10.09 -4.05 3.95
N PHE A 390 9.70 -4.87 2.98
CA PHE A 390 8.57 -5.78 3.15
C PHE A 390 9.00 -7.04 3.91
N ASN A 391 8.14 -7.49 4.84
CA ASN A 391 8.38 -8.61 5.75
C ASN A 391 9.74 -8.55 6.48
N TRP A 392 9.83 -7.73 7.53
CA TRP A 392 10.96 -7.64 8.48
C TRP A 392 11.51 -9.02 8.86
N GLU A 393 10.61 -9.99 9.02
CA GLU A 393 10.87 -11.38 9.39
C GLU A 393 11.88 -12.10 8.44
N LEU A 394 11.99 -11.66 7.18
CA LEU A 394 12.95 -12.14 6.19
C LEU A 394 14.38 -11.59 6.44
N ILE A 395 14.49 -10.32 6.84
CA ILE A 395 15.78 -9.63 6.99
C ILE A 395 16.32 -9.60 8.43
N ARG A 396 15.47 -9.80 9.44
CA ARG A 396 15.81 -9.64 10.89
C ARG A 396 16.96 -10.50 11.43
N LYS A 397 17.46 -11.44 10.63
CA LYS A 397 18.61 -12.32 10.94
C LYS A 397 19.92 -11.90 10.26
N SER A 398 19.91 -10.89 9.38
CA SER A 398 21.12 -10.33 8.76
C SER A 398 21.59 -9.08 9.51
N PRO A 399 22.72 -9.12 10.25
CA PRO A 399 23.32 -7.91 10.80
C PRO A 399 23.82 -6.97 9.70
N GLU A 400 24.12 -7.46 8.50
CA GLU A 400 24.59 -6.66 7.35
C GLU A 400 23.50 -5.72 6.85
N VAL A 401 22.26 -6.21 6.68
CA VAL A 401 21.10 -5.39 6.27
C VAL A 401 20.72 -4.39 7.36
N ILE A 402 20.81 -4.79 8.63
CA ILE A 402 20.50 -3.92 9.77
C ILE A 402 21.55 -2.81 9.91
N GLU A 403 22.85 -3.11 9.79
CA GLU A 403 23.90 -2.08 9.84
C GLU A 403 23.86 -1.15 8.61
N ALA A 404 23.48 -1.66 7.43
CA ALA A 404 23.21 -0.81 6.26
C ALA A 404 22.11 0.23 6.56
N ALA A 405 20.99 -0.20 7.15
CA ALA A 405 19.92 0.70 7.57
C ALA A 405 20.40 1.72 8.63
N ARG A 406 21.22 1.29 9.59
CA ARG A 406 21.81 2.16 10.62
C ARG A 406 22.75 3.22 10.04
N GLU A 407 23.59 2.86 9.07
CA GLU A 407 24.47 3.82 8.39
C GLU A 407 23.68 4.88 7.63
N VAL A 408 22.64 4.50 6.86
CA VAL A 408 21.78 5.47 6.15
C VAL A 408 21.07 6.43 7.11
N ILE A 409 20.52 5.93 8.22
CA ILE A 409 19.88 6.78 9.24
C ILE A 409 20.91 7.73 9.87
N LYS A 410 22.11 7.24 10.20
CA LYS A 410 23.18 8.00 10.85
C LYS A 410 23.80 9.07 9.95
N GLU A 411 23.95 8.82 8.65
CA GLU A 411 24.48 9.79 7.68
C GLU A 411 23.48 10.92 7.39
N ASN A 412 22.18 10.70 7.63
CA ASN A 412 21.11 11.69 7.53
C ASN A 412 20.82 12.44 8.85
N ALA A 413 21.72 12.36 9.84
CA ALA A 413 21.61 13.05 11.12
C ALA A 413 21.40 14.56 10.97
N ILE A 414 20.49 15.12 11.78
CA ILE A 414 20.29 16.56 11.90
C ILE A 414 21.45 17.13 12.74
N LYS A 415 22.06 18.22 12.26
CA LYS A 415 23.23 18.87 12.85
C LYS A 415 22.85 20.05 13.72
#